data_AF-A0A1F8S991-F1
#
_entry.id   AF-A0A1F8S991-F1
#
_cell.length_a   1.000
_cell.length_b   1.000
_cell.length_c   1.000
_cell.angle_alpha   90.00
_cell.angle_beta   90.00
_cell.angle_gamma   90.00
#
_symmetry.space_group_name_H-M   'P 1'
#
loop_
_entity.id
_entity.type
_entity.pdbx_description
1 polymer ?
#
loop_
_entity_poly.entity_id
_entity_poly.type
_entity_poly.pdbx_seq_one_letter_code
_entity_poly.pdbx_strand_id
1 'polypeptide(L)' 'MLLSQLLIAGEADRAMPPAIVRRMYRAHRASPARTDFRSFPGRTHWLIAQEGWEEVAGSCLDWIGSLGGEPLEPPMPV' A
#
# COMPACT_ATOMS: atom_id res chain seq x y z
N MET A 1 5.97 20.96 -1.99
CA MET A 1 5.35 19.80 -1.31
C MET A 1 5.53 18.60 -2.24
N LEU A 2 6.28 17.57 -1.82
CA LEU A 2 6.48 16.37 -2.64
C LEU A 2 5.37 15.37 -2.31
N LEU A 3 4.75 14.78 -3.34
CA LEU A 3 3.68 13.79 -3.18
C LEU A 3 4.29 12.41 -2.87
N SER A 4 4.28 12.03 -1.59
CA SER A 4 4.73 10.71 -1.15
C SER A 4 3.75 9.62 -1.60
N GLN A 5 4.27 8.44 -1.94
CA GLN A 5 3.47 7.35 -2.53
C GLN A 5 3.80 6.00 -1.88
N LEU A 6 2.76 5.20 -1.65
CA LEU A 6 2.85 3.80 -1.23
C LEU A 6 2.23 2.92 -2.31
N LEU A 7 3.02 1.98 -2.84
CA LEU A 7 2.57 0.99 -3.82
C LEU A 7 2.37 -0.37 -3.14
N ILE A 8 1.20 -0.97 -3.33
CA ILE A 8 0.83 -2.23 -2.66
C ILE A 8 0.52 -3.32 -3.71
N ALA A 9 0.98 -4.53 -3.46
CA ALA A 9 0.67 -5.71 -4.28
C ALA A 9 0.18 -6.88 -3.42
N GLY A 10 -0.84 -7.61 -3.89
CA GLY A 10 -1.18 -8.94 -3.38
C GLY A 10 -0.46 -10.02 -4.17
N GLU A 11 0.31 -10.90 -3.53
CA GLU A 11 1.13 -11.91 -4.24
C GLU A 11 0.31 -13.00 -4.94
N ALA A 12 -0.98 -13.16 -4.61
CA ALA A 12 -1.90 -14.05 -5.29
C ALA A 12 -2.79 -13.35 -6.33
N ASP A 13 -2.52 -12.07 -6.64
CA ASP A 13 -3.24 -11.33 -7.68
C ASP A 13 -2.90 -11.86 -9.08
N ARG A 14 -3.92 -12.38 -9.77
CA ARG A 14 -3.84 -12.84 -11.16
C ARG A 14 -4.33 -11.82 -12.18
N ALA A 15 -5.14 -10.85 -11.75
CA ALA A 15 -5.68 -9.79 -12.62
C ALA A 15 -4.63 -8.68 -12.81
N MET A 16 -3.96 -8.29 -11.73
CA MET A 16 -2.83 -7.35 -11.73
C MET A 16 -1.62 -7.99 -11.02
N PRO A 17 -0.82 -8.81 -11.74
CA PRO A 17 0.30 -9.52 -11.13
C PRO A 17 1.27 -8.58 -10.37
N PRO A 18 1.85 -9.02 -9.23
CA PRO A 18 2.76 -8.20 -8.40
C PRO A 18 3.95 -7.61 -9.16
N ALA A 19 4.39 -8.27 -10.24
CA ALA A 19 5.46 -7.80 -11.10
C ALA A 19 5.15 -6.43 -11.72
N ILE A 20 3.87 -6.11 -11.98
CA ILE A 20 3.43 -4.82 -12.52
C ILE A 20 3.63 -3.73 -11.46
N VAL A 21 3.16 -3.95 -10.23
CA VAL A 21 3.34 -2.98 -9.13
C VAL A 21 4.82 -2.79 -8.81
N ARG A 22 5.62 -3.88 -8.79
CA ARG A 22 7.08 -3.79 -8.66
C ARG A 22 7.70 -2.94 -9.76
N ARG A 23 7.26 -3.10 -11.02
CA ARG A 23 7.73 -2.26 -12.14
C ARG A 23 7.40 -0.78 -11.90
N MET A 24 6.19 -0.46 -11.44
CA MET A 24 5.81 0.92 -11.09
C MET A 24 6.72 1.48 -10.01
N TYR A 25 6.96 0.73 -8.93
CA TYR A 25 7.89 1.15 -7.87
C TYR A 25 9.28 1.48 -8.42
N ARG A 26 9.83 0.62 -9.28
CA ARG A 26 11.14 0.88 -9.90
C ARG A 26 11.16 2.13 -10.77
N ALA A 27 10.05 2.46 -11.43
CA ALA A 27 9.93 3.66 -12.25
C ALA A 27 9.83 4.94 -11.41
N HIS A 28 9.17 4.88 -10.25
CA HIS A 28 8.92 6.06 -9.41
C HIS A 28 9.97 6.31 -8.32
N ARG A 29 10.71 5.28 -7.87
CA ARG A 29 11.67 5.39 -6.74
C ARG A 29 12.84 6.36 -6.95
N ALA A 30 13.11 6.79 -8.19
CA ALA A 30 14.16 7.77 -8.49
C ALA A 30 13.71 9.22 -8.22
N SER A 31 12.41 9.43 -7.96
CA SER A 31 11.87 10.72 -7.56
C SER A 31 12.42 11.13 -6.18
N PRO A 32 12.63 12.44 -5.93
CA PRO A 32 12.90 12.96 -4.58
C PRO A 32 11.76 12.70 -3.58
N ALA A 33 10.55 12.41 -4.06
CA ALA A 33 9.41 12.08 -3.19
C ALA A 33 9.55 10.66 -2.62
N ARG A 34 9.26 10.50 -1.33
CA ARG A 34 9.25 9.19 -0.68
C ARG A 34 8.31 8.26 -1.43
N THR A 35 8.87 7.17 -1.93
CA THR A 35 8.14 6.12 -2.65
C THR A 35 8.46 4.81 -1.96
N ASP A 36 7.46 4.16 -1.39
CA ASP A 36 7.59 2.86 -0.72
C ASP A 36 6.78 1.78 -1.46
N PHE A 37 7.17 0.53 -1.24
CA PHE A 37 6.48 -0.64 -1.79
C PHE A 37 6.24 -1.69 -0.71
N ARG A 38 5.05 -2.29 -0.69
CA ARG A 38 4.69 -3.40 0.20
C ARG A 38 3.99 -4.51 -0.58
N SER A 39 4.34 -5.75 -0.29
CA SER A 39 3.71 -6.94 -0.87
C SER A 39 3.11 -7.82 0.21
N PHE A 40 1.92 -8.35 -0.03
CA PHE A 40 1.18 -9.16 0.91
C PHE A 40 0.99 -10.59 0.39
N PRO A 41 1.67 -11.59 0.97
CA PRO A 41 1.48 -13.00 0.62
C PRO A 41 0.02 -13.44 0.74
N GLY A 42 -0.46 -14.27 -0.20
CA GLY A 42 -1.82 -14.81 -0.17
C GLY A 42 -2.96 -13.83 -0.49
N ARG A 43 -2.67 -12.52 -0.59
CA ARG A 43 -3.65 -11.50 -0.96
C ARG A 43 -3.91 -11.48 -2.46
N THR A 44 -5.17 -11.34 -2.84
CA THR A 44 -5.62 -11.34 -4.24
C THR A 44 -5.77 -9.91 -4.78
N HIS A 45 -6.33 -9.75 -5.99
CA HIS A 45 -6.74 -8.45 -6.51
C HIS A 45 -7.70 -7.70 -5.58
N TRP A 46 -8.47 -8.44 -4.78
CA TRP A 46 -9.47 -7.91 -3.86
C TRP A 46 -8.93 -7.65 -2.45
N LEU A 47 -7.61 -7.49 -2.28
CA LEU A 47 -6.96 -7.38 -0.96
C LEU A 47 -7.52 -6.30 -0.01
N ILE A 48 -8.24 -5.31 -0.56
CA ILE A 48 -8.87 -4.23 0.20
C ILE A 48 -10.18 -4.63 0.90
N ALA A 49 -10.77 -5.76 0.52
CA ALA A 49 -12.05 -6.24 1.07
C ALA A 49 -12.14 -7.77 1.13
N GLN A 50 -11.02 -8.46 0.93
CA GLN A 50 -10.86 -9.88 1.25
C GLN A 50 -10.90 -10.06 2.78
N GLU A 51 -11.26 -11.24 3.27
CA GLU A 51 -11.11 -11.59 4.69
C GLU A 51 -9.70 -11.26 5.20
N GLY A 52 -9.61 -10.56 6.34
CA GLY A 52 -8.36 -10.06 6.91
C GLY A 52 -7.79 -8.82 6.24
N TRP A 53 -8.57 -8.08 5.43
CA TRP A 53 -8.15 -6.81 4.80
C TRP A 53 -7.61 -5.77 5.80
N GLU A 54 -7.98 -5.90 7.08
CA GLU A 54 -7.52 -5.07 8.19
C GLU A 54 -5.99 -5.07 8.30
N GLU A 55 -5.30 -6.16 7.94
CA GLU A 55 -3.83 -6.19 7.86
C GLU A 55 -3.30 -5.18 6.82
N VAL A 56 -3.93 -5.13 5.64
CA VAL A 56 -3.54 -4.21 4.56
C VAL A 56 -3.85 -2.77 4.99
N ALA A 57 -5.02 -2.53 5.58
CA ALA A 57 -5.42 -1.22 6.06
C ALA A 57 -4.52 -0.70 7.20
N GLY A 58 -4.23 -1.53 8.20
CA GLY A 58 -3.31 -1.21 9.28
C GLY A 58 -1.91 -0.86 8.76
N SER A 59 -1.42 -1.65 7.80
CA SER A 59 -0.17 -1.36 7.10
C SER A 59 -0.19 0.02 6.42
N CYS A 60 -1.28 0.39 5.74
CA CYS A 60 -1.43 1.74 5.17
C CYS A 60 -1.41 2.84 6.24
N LEU A 61 -2.14 2.65 7.34
CA LEU A 61 -2.20 3.62 8.45
C LEU A 61 -0.83 3.81 9.10
N ASP A 62 -0.11 2.72 9.37
CA ASP A 62 1.26 2.77 9.91
C ASP A 62 2.21 3.54 8.99
N TRP A 63 2.06 3.34 7.68
CA TRP A 63 2.84 4.09 6.70
C TRP A 63 2.53 5.57 6.74
N ILE A 64 1.24 5.95 6.77
CA ILE A 64 0.80 7.34 6.88
C ILE A 64 1.34 7.97 8.17
N GLY A 65 1.23 7.29 9.31
CA GLY A 65 1.80 7.77 10.58
C GLY A 65 3.31 7.99 10.51
N SER A 66 4.02 7.16 9.74
CA SER A 66 5.46 7.34 9.51
C SER A 66 5.83 8.57 8.65
N LEU A 67 4.86 9.25 8.02
CA LEU A 67 5.09 10.47 7.24
C LEU A 67 5.17 11.72 8.14
N GLY A 68 4.88 11.60 9.44
CA GLY A 68 4.93 12.71 10.40
C GLY A 68 3.71 13.63 10.35
N GLY A 69 2.60 13.17 9.76
CA GLY A 69 1.30 13.82 9.90
C GLY A 69 0.64 13.46 11.24
N GLU A 70 -0.27 14.31 11.72
CA GLU A 70 -1.14 13.97 12.85
C GLU A 70 -1.84 12.62 12.62
N PRO A 71 -2.04 11.78 13.66
CA PRO A 71 -2.75 10.52 13.53
C PRO A 71 -4.10 10.77 12.86
N LEU A 72 -4.38 10.06 11.76
CA LEU A 72 -5.72 10.06 11.20
C LEU A 72 -6.64 9.44 12.25
N GLU A 73 -7.74 10.11 12.59
CA GLU A 73 -8.81 9.48 13.35
C GLU A 73 -9.17 8.15 12.66
N PRO A 74 -9.26 7.04 13.41
CA PRO A 74 -9.59 5.76 12.81
C PRO A 74 -10.93 5.88 12.09
N PRO A 75 -11.09 5.26 10.91
CA PRO A 75 -12.38 5.25 10.25
C PRO A 75 -13.41 4.68 11.22
N MET A 76 -14.52 5.40 11.39
CA MET A 76 -15.66 4.94 12.18
C MET A 76 -15.99 3.49 11.78
N PRO A 77 -16.27 2.59 12.74
CA PRO A 77 -16.71 1.25 12.39
C PRO A 77 -17.98 1.36 11.54
N VAL A 78 -17.89 0.85 10.31
CA VAL A 78 -19.05 0.63 9.42
C VAL A 78 -19.83 -0.59 9.86
#